data_AF-A0AAV2AP73-F1
#
_entry.id   AF-A0AAV2AP73-F1
#
_cell.length_a   1.000
_cell.length_b   1.000
_cell.length_c   1.000
_cell.angle_alpha   90.00
_cell.angle_beta   90.00
_cell.angle_gamma   90.00
#
_symmetry.space_group_name_H-M   'P 1'
#
loop_
_entity.id
_entity.type
_entity.pdbx_description
1 polymer ?
#
loop_
_entity_poly.entity_id
_entity_poly.type
_entity_poly.pdbx_seq_one_letter_code
_entity_poly.pdbx_strand_id
1 'polypeptide(L)'
;MKGVYGLNITDCGSSEKVKIHEISVSQCEDEDICPLFRGNTTFLTIRFEVPSEVKNVTAAVHGTLGDRDKFISFPYKHRNACKEELGLKCPLIPGEIHNYKTPVEILKMYPKVKAVVKWELKEKRKKNLICILIPACVVDM
;
A
#
# COMPACT_ATOMS: atom_id res chain seq x y z
N MET A 1 -7.15 9.78 7.92
CA MET A 1 -6.50 10.80 7.07
C MET A 1 -7.21 10.73 5.73
N LYS A 2 -7.83 11.80 5.23
CA LYS A 2 -8.32 11.78 3.85
C LYS A 2 -7.09 11.67 2.95
N GLY A 3 -6.91 10.54 2.26
CA GLY A 3 -5.82 10.41 1.29
C GLY A 3 -5.94 11.56 0.30
N VAL A 4 -4.82 12.16 -0.08
CA VAL A 4 -4.74 13.50 -0.69
C VAL A 4 -5.47 13.64 -2.05
N TYR A 5 -6.17 12.59 -2.53
CA TYR A 5 -6.96 12.57 -3.77
C TYR A 5 -8.22 11.68 -3.67
N GLY A 6 -9.08 11.90 -2.67
CA GLY A 6 -10.45 11.35 -2.62
C GLY A 6 -10.62 10.00 -1.91
N LEU A 7 -9.61 9.12 -1.89
CA LEU A 7 -9.76 7.79 -1.31
C LEU A 7 -9.82 7.78 0.23
N ASN A 8 -10.81 7.07 0.79
CA ASN A 8 -10.98 6.87 2.24
C ASN A 8 -9.99 5.85 2.82
N ILE A 9 -8.71 6.23 2.86
CA ILE A 9 -7.64 5.41 3.40
C ILE A 9 -7.68 5.42 4.93
N THR A 10 -7.72 4.23 5.52
CA THR A 10 -7.76 4.05 6.98
C THR A 10 -6.40 3.55 7.48
N ASP A 11 -5.87 4.16 8.54
CA ASP A 11 -4.68 3.65 9.22
C ASP A 11 -5.02 2.39 10.02
N CYS A 12 -4.20 1.34 9.90
CA CYS A 12 -4.40 0.07 10.62
C CYS A 12 -3.28 -0.27 11.62
N GLY A 13 -2.54 0.75 12.08
CA GLY A 13 -1.42 0.59 12.99
C GLY A 13 -0.08 0.94 12.36
N SER A 14 0.01 2.11 11.72
CA SER A 14 1.31 2.69 11.40
C SER A 14 2.05 3.09 12.69
N SER A 15 3.38 3.15 12.63
CA SER A 15 4.18 3.65 13.75
C SER A 15 3.90 5.15 13.92
N GLU A 16 3.48 5.59 15.10
CA GLU A 16 3.16 7.01 15.42
C GLU A 16 4.29 7.99 15.08
N LYS A 17 5.54 7.50 15.06
CA LYS A 17 6.73 8.30 14.73
C LYS A 17 6.98 8.47 13.23
N VAL A 18 6.29 7.72 12.37
CA VAL A 18 6.40 7.85 10.91
C VAL A 18 5.40 8.90 10.45
N LYS A 19 5.87 9.87 9.66
CA LYS A 19 5.03 10.93 9.13
C LYS A 19 4.67 10.61 7.68
N ILE A 20 3.39 10.37 7.42
CA ILE A 20 2.88 10.12 6.06
C ILE A 20 2.45 11.46 5.47
N HIS A 21 3.01 11.82 4.32
CA HIS A 21 2.69 13.05 3.61
C HIS A 21 1.63 12.83 2.54
N GLU A 22 1.72 11.69 1.84
CA GLU A 22 0.88 11.41 0.70
C GLU A 22 0.70 9.91 0.56
N ILE A 23 -0.52 9.51 0.20
CA ILE A 23 -0.82 8.19 -0.33
C ILE A 23 -1.70 8.39 -1.55
N SER A 24 -1.33 7.76 -2.66
CA SER A 24 -2.10 7.78 -3.90
C SER A 24 -2.08 6.41 -4.57
N VAL A 25 -3.19 6.09 -5.24
CA VAL A 25 -3.33 4.89 -6.07
C VAL A 25 -3.72 5.37 -7.46
N SER A 26 -2.93 5.03 -8.48
CA SER A 26 -3.23 5.47 -9.85
C SER A 26 -4.57 4.92 -10.33
N GLN A 27 -5.33 5.70 -11.09
CA GLN A 27 -6.67 5.34 -11.60
C GLN A 27 -7.75 5.25 -10.50
N CYS A 28 -7.47 5.82 -9.33
CA CYS A 28 -8.40 5.93 -8.20
C CYS A 28 -8.45 7.36 -7.65
N GLU A 29 -8.13 8.34 -8.50
CA GLU A 29 -8.25 9.76 -8.21
C GLU A 29 -9.73 10.12 -8.03
N ASP A 30 -10.07 10.78 -6.92
CA ASP A 30 -11.44 11.25 -6.60
C ASP A 30 -12.50 10.15 -6.36
N GLU A 31 -12.07 8.90 -6.16
CA GLU A 31 -12.95 7.76 -5.87
C GLU A 31 -13.01 7.44 -4.36
N ASP A 32 -14.20 7.18 -3.81
CA ASP A 32 -14.33 6.67 -2.44
C ASP A 32 -13.92 5.19 -2.33
N ILE A 33 -14.07 4.44 -3.43
CA ILE A 33 -13.76 3.01 -3.55
C ILE A 33 -12.94 2.80 -4.82
N CYS A 34 -11.69 2.36 -4.68
CA CYS A 34 -10.73 2.25 -5.79
C CYS A 34 -11.15 1.15 -6.80
N PRO A 35 -11.45 1.47 -8.07
CA PRO A 35 -11.68 0.45 -9.09
C PRO A 35 -10.37 -0.26 -9.45
N LEU A 36 -10.29 -1.56 -9.17
CA LEU A 36 -9.17 -2.42 -9.53
C LEU A 36 -9.51 -3.21 -10.79
N PHE A 37 -9.04 -2.73 -11.93
CA PHE A 37 -9.31 -3.33 -13.24
C PHE A 37 -8.55 -4.65 -13.43
N ARG A 38 -9.29 -5.73 -13.67
CA ARG A 38 -8.72 -7.06 -13.93
C ARG A 38 -7.85 -7.09 -15.17
N GLY A 39 -6.68 -7.70 -15.05
CA GLY A 39 -5.67 -7.76 -16.10
C GLY A 39 -4.84 -6.49 -16.24
N ASN A 40 -5.05 -5.48 -15.39
CA ASN A 40 -4.27 -4.25 -15.37
C ASN A 40 -3.27 -4.21 -14.20
N THR A 41 -2.33 -3.28 -14.31
CA THR A 41 -1.39 -2.93 -13.24
C THR A 41 -1.70 -1.51 -12.77
N THR A 42 -1.98 -1.36 -11.47
CA THR A 42 -2.06 -0.05 -10.82
C THR A 42 -0.80 0.21 -9.99
N PHE A 43 -0.55 1.45 -9.60
CA PHE A 43 0.59 1.85 -8.80
C PHE A 43 0.12 2.47 -7.49
N LEU A 44 0.64 1.95 -6.38
CA LEU A 44 0.53 2.58 -5.06
C LEU A 44 1.77 3.45 -4.85
N THR A 45 1.56 4.71 -4.48
CA THR A 45 2.61 5.65 -4.08
C THR A 45 2.38 6.07 -2.63
N ILE A 46 3.44 6.02 -1.81
CA ILE A 46 3.44 6.48 -0.42
C ILE A 46 4.66 7.37 -0.21
N ARG A 47 4.42 8.63 0.19
CA ARG A 47 5.48 9.57 0.58
C ARG A 47 5.51 9.72 2.09
N PHE A 48 6.64 9.42 2.70
CA PHE A 48 6.75 9.38 4.17
C PHE A 48 8.15 9.73 4.66
N GLU A 49 8.23 10.25 5.89
CA GLU A 49 9.47 10.48 6.63
C GLU A 49 9.58 9.47 7.77
N VAL A 50 10.79 8.96 8.01
CA VAL A 50 11.10 8.09 9.16
C VAL A 50 11.82 8.87 10.27
N PRO A 51 11.60 8.53 11.55
CA PRO A 51 12.19 9.24 12.69
C PRO A 51 13.62 8.79 13.01
N SER A 52 14.04 7.64 12.47
CA SER A 52 15.31 6.97 12.75
C SER A 52 15.71 6.13 11.54
N GLU A 53 16.99 5.78 11.45
CA GLU A 53 17.52 4.99 10.34
C GLU A 53 16.77 3.65 10.23
N VAL A 54 16.30 3.32 9.03
CA VAL A 54 15.61 2.06 8.72
C VAL A 54 16.41 1.28 7.68
N LYS A 55 17.05 0.19 8.09
CA LYS A 55 17.99 -0.55 7.23
C LYS A 55 17.34 -1.42 6.16
N ASN A 56 16.12 -1.86 6.42
CA ASN A 56 15.37 -2.76 5.55
C ASN A 56 13.87 -2.46 5.66
N VAL A 57 13.14 -2.68 4.59
CA VAL A 57 11.69 -2.50 4.53
C VAL A 57 11.11 -3.66 3.74
N THR A 58 10.11 -4.33 4.31
CA THR A 58 9.36 -5.41 3.69
C THR A 58 7.92 -5.00 3.49
N ALA A 59 7.40 -5.16 2.27
CA ALA A 59 6.00 -5.02 1.95
C ALA A 59 5.24 -6.33 2.20
N ALA A 60 4.09 -6.24 2.87
CA ALA A 60 3.11 -7.31 3.00
C ALA A 60 1.75 -6.81 2.56
N VAL A 61 1.04 -7.64 1.78
CA VAL A 61 -0.22 -7.28 1.16
C VAL A 61 -1.25 -8.33 1.53
N HIS A 62 -2.42 -7.88 1.98
CA HIS A 62 -3.55 -8.74 2.25
C HIS A 62 -4.81 -8.16 1.63
N GLY A 63 -5.73 -9.02 1.22
CA GLY A 63 -7.02 -8.61 0.65
C GLY A 63 -8.17 -9.35 1.30
N THR A 64 -9.34 -8.73 1.35
CA THR A 64 -10.60 -9.42 1.64
C THR A 64 -11.27 -9.89 0.35
N LEU A 65 -12.15 -10.89 0.46
CA LEU A 65 -13.05 -11.29 -0.61
C LEU A 65 -14.48 -11.00 -0.13
N GLY A 66 -15.08 -9.90 -0.59
CA GLY A 66 -16.39 -9.42 -0.14
C GLY A 66 -16.35 -8.74 1.22
N ASP A 67 -17.52 -8.63 1.86
CA ASP A 67 -17.74 -7.99 3.16
C ASP A 67 -17.21 -8.81 4.35
N ARG A 68 -16.23 -9.70 4.13
CA ARG A 68 -15.74 -10.62 5.16
C ARG A 68 -14.54 -10.02 5.88
N ASP A 69 -14.58 -10.05 7.22
CA ASP A 69 -13.53 -9.60 8.16
C ASP A 69 -12.19 -10.37 8.07
N LYS A 70 -12.04 -11.30 7.11
CA LYS A 70 -10.87 -12.16 6.98
C LYS A 70 -9.96 -11.68 5.85
N PHE A 71 -8.80 -11.17 6.24
CA PHE A 71 -7.70 -10.86 5.34
C PHE A 71 -6.96 -12.13 4.88
N ILE A 72 -6.87 -12.30 3.56
CA ILE A 72 -6.10 -13.36 2.92
C ILE A 72 -4.76 -12.77 2.48
N SER A 73 -3.66 -13.48 2.75
CA SER A 73 -2.34 -13.05 2.29
C SER A 73 -2.26 -13.09 0.78
N PHE A 74 -1.87 -11.97 0.18
CA PHE A 74 -1.60 -11.89 -1.25
C PHE A 74 -0.11 -12.17 -1.49
N PRO A 75 0.26 -13.11 -2.39
CA PRO A 75 1.66 -13.34 -2.73
C PRO A 75 2.19 -12.15 -3.54
N TYR A 76 2.76 -11.18 -2.85
CA TYR A 76 3.37 -10.02 -3.48
C TYR A 76 4.82 -10.30 -3.86
N LYS A 77 5.21 -10.02 -5.12
CA LYS A 77 6.57 -10.30 -5.63
C LYS A 77 7.61 -9.29 -5.15
N HIS A 78 7.21 -8.03 -4.94
CA HIS A 78 8.10 -6.97 -4.47
C HIS A 78 8.10 -6.87 -2.94
N ARG A 79 8.29 -8.01 -2.25
CA ARG A 79 8.32 -8.02 -0.77
C ARG A 79 9.46 -7.19 -0.22
N ASN A 80 10.65 -7.26 -0.80
CA ASN A 80 11.73 -6.35 -0.44
C ASN A 80 11.43 -4.98 -1.05
N ALA A 81 11.05 -4.02 -0.21
CA ALA A 81 10.70 -2.67 -0.64
C ALA A 81 11.95 -1.77 -0.78
N CYS A 82 13.08 -2.13 -0.17
CA CYS A 82 14.37 -1.43 -0.28
C CYS A 82 15.04 -1.70 -1.63
N LYS A 83 14.41 -1.18 -2.66
CA LYS A 83 14.84 -1.33 -4.04
C LYS A 83 14.71 0.01 -4.74
N GLU A 84 15.79 0.45 -5.39
CA GLU A 84 15.80 1.74 -6.06
C GLU A 84 14.72 1.81 -7.16
N GLU A 85 14.37 0.69 -7.81
CA GLU A 85 13.27 0.65 -8.77
C GLU A 85 11.88 0.90 -8.16
N LEU A 86 11.74 0.76 -6.84
CA LEU A 86 10.51 1.08 -6.08
C LEU A 86 10.60 2.44 -5.38
N GLY A 87 11.67 3.21 -5.65
CA GLY A 87 11.91 4.54 -5.10
C GLY A 87 12.49 4.56 -3.69
N LEU A 88 12.82 3.40 -3.09
CA LEU A 88 13.45 3.34 -1.78
C LEU A 88 14.89 2.86 -1.87
N LYS A 89 15.81 3.73 -1.45
CA LYS A 89 17.21 3.39 -1.24
C LYS A 89 17.45 3.22 0.25
N CYS A 90 17.79 2.01 0.67
CA CYS A 90 18.05 1.72 2.07
C CYS A 90 19.55 1.78 2.40
N PRO A 91 19.94 2.23 3.61
CA PRO A 91 19.07 2.59 4.72
C PRO A 91 18.26 3.89 4.46
N LEU A 92 16.99 3.92 4.90
CA LEU A 92 16.20 5.14 4.84
C LEU A 92 16.75 6.14 5.86
N ILE A 93 16.98 7.36 5.39
CA ILE A 93 17.59 8.45 6.17
C ILE A 93 16.50 9.18 6.98
N PRO A 94 16.71 9.44 8.29
CA PRO A 94 15.77 10.19 9.11
C PRO A 94 15.52 11.61 8.58
N GLY A 95 14.27 12.08 8.64
CA GLY A 95 13.90 13.45 8.26
C GLY A 95 13.86 13.73 6.75
N GLU A 96 14.28 12.78 5.91
CA GLU A 96 14.09 12.86 4.46
C GLU A 96 12.73 12.27 4.04
N ILE A 97 12.12 12.87 3.02
CA ILE A 97 10.90 12.33 2.40
C ILE A 97 11.28 11.19 1.46
N HIS A 98 10.92 9.98 1.83
CA HIS A 98 11.06 8.79 1.00
C HIS A 98 9.83 8.60 0.12
N ASN A 99 10.05 8.28 -1.16
CA ASN A 99 8.97 8.07 -2.12
C ASN A 99 8.89 6.59 -2.53
N TYR A 100 8.01 5.84 -1.90
CA TYR A 100 7.77 4.45 -2.25
C TYR A 100 6.71 4.36 -3.34
N LYS A 101 7.08 3.90 -4.54
CA LYS A 101 6.15 3.66 -5.66
C LYS A 101 6.26 2.21 -6.11
N THR A 102 5.14 1.50 -6.13
CA THR A 102 5.17 0.05 -6.33
C THR A 102 4.01 -0.44 -7.20
N PRO A 103 4.26 -1.38 -8.13
CA PRO A 103 3.20 -1.93 -8.98
C PRO A 103 2.35 -2.94 -8.21
N VAL A 104 1.06 -2.96 -8.51
CA VAL A 104 0.07 -3.91 -7.99
C VAL A 104 -0.65 -4.55 -9.18
N GLU A 105 -0.37 -5.83 -9.41
CA GLU A 105 -0.93 -6.58 -10.53
C GLU A 105 -2.27 -7.20 -10.14
N ILE A 106 -3.33 -6.82 -10.85
CA ILE A 106 -4.68 -7.34 -10.64
C ILE A 106 -4.92 -8.45 -11.66
N LEU A 107 -4.85 -9.73 -11.23
CA LEU A 107 -4.95 -10.85 -12.16
C LEU A 107 -6.38 -11.00 -12.71
N LYS A 108 -6.50 -11.40 -13.98
CA LYS A 108 -7.80 -11.67 -14.64
C LYS A 108 -8.66 -12.69 -13.91
N MET A 109 -8.03 -13.63 -13.20
CA MET A 109 -8.70 -14.68 -12.43
C MET A 109 -9.37 -14.17 -11.14
N TYR A 110 -9.08 -12.94 -10.70
CA TYR A 110 -9.69 -12.42 -9.48
C TYR A 110 -11.20 -12.22 -9.65
N PRO A 111 -12.01 -12.58 -8.63
CA PRO A 111 -13.45 -12.40 -8.70
C PRO A 111 -13.80 -10.93 -8.66
N LYS A 112 -14.89 -10.55 -9.34
CA LYS A 112 -15.46 -9.21 -9.26
C LYS A 112 -16.16 -9.04 -7.92
N VAL A 113 -15.55 -8.31 -7.00
CA VAL A 113 -16.03 -8.18 -5.63
C VAL A 113 -15.49 -6.91 -4.98
N LYS A 114 -16.23 -6.38 -4.00
CA LYS A 114 -15.68 -5.41 -3.05
C LYS A 114 -14.58 -6.06 -2.21
N ALA A 115 -13.52 -5.32 -1.97
CA ALA A 115 -12.38 -5.76 -1.19
C ALA A 115 -11.82 -4.60 -0.38
N VAL A 116 -11.14 -4.94 0.70
CA VAL A 116 -10.24 -4.02 1.40
C VAL A 116 -8.83 -4.54 1.20
N VAL A 117 -7.98 -3.71 0.61
CA VAL A 117 -6.55 -4.00 0.46
C VAL A 117 -5.83 -3.45 1.69
N LYS A 118 -5.25 -4.35 2.48
CA LYS A 118 -4.34 -3.99 3.56
C LYS A 118 -2.90 -4.00 3.03
N TRP A 119 -2.26 -2.84 3.10
CA TRP A 119 -0.86 -2.66 2.72
C TRP A 119 -0.02 -2.34 3.95
N GLU A 120 1.05 -3.11 4.14
CA GLU A 120 1.96 -2.94 5.27
C GLU A 120 3.41 -2.77 4.77
N LEU A 121 4.09 -1.73 5.25
CA LEU A 121 5.54 -1.60 5.17
C LEU A 121 6.15 -1.87 6.54
N LYS A 122 7.10 -2.80 6.63
CA LYS A 122 7.65 -3.30 7.90
C LYS A 122 9.18 -3.22 7.90
N GLU A 123 9.78 -2.68 8.94
CA GLU A 123 11.24 -2.67 9.09
C GLU A 123 11.77 -4.05 9.49
N LYS A 124 11.14 -4.67 10.49
CA LYS A 124 11.46 -6.02 10.98
C LYS A 124 10.22 -6.91 10.88
N ARG A 125 10.37 -8.23 11.08
CA ARG A 125 9.29 -9.23 10.95
C ARG A 125 7.97 -8.93 11.70
N LYS A 126 7.90 -7.94 12.59
CA LYS A 126 6.68 -7.62 13.36
C LYS A 126 6.33 -6.14 13.56
N LYS A 127 7.19 -5.17 13.20
CA LYS A 127 6.90 -3.75 13.45
C LYS A 127 6.50 -3.05 12.15
N ASN A 128 5.25 -2.63 12.07
CA ASN A 128 4.74 -1.83 10.97
C ASN A 128 5.33 -0.42 11.06
N LEU A 129 5.97 0.02 9.98
CA LEU A 129 6.27 1.42 9.74
C LEU A 129 4.99 2.12 9.29
N ILE A 130 4.34 1.54 8.27
CA ILE A 130 3.09 2.02 7.68
C ILE A 130 2.13 0.83 7.57
N CYS A 131 0.88 1.03 7.96
CA CYS A 131 -0.23 0.10 7.78
C CYS A 131 -1.45 0.87 7.30
N ILE A 132 -1.90 0.60 6.07
CA ILE A 132 -3.06 1.28 5.49
C ILE A 132 -4.07 0.28 4.93
N LEU A 133 -5.35 0.65 5.03
CA LEU A 133 -6.48 -0.03 4.42
C LEU A 133 -7.03 0.83 3.29
N ILE A 134 -7.14 0.23 2.12
CA ILE A 134 -7.58 0.87 0.88
C ILE A 134 -8.89 0.18 0.47
N PRO A 135 -10.05 0.86 0.53
CA PRO A 135 -11.30 0.33 0.01
C PRO A 135 -11.22 0.22 -1.50
N ALA A 136 -11.59 -0.94 -2.05
CA ALA A 136 -11.46 -1.25 -3.45
C ALA A 136 -12.62 -2.11 -3.98
N CYS A 137 -12.81 -2.10 -5.29
CA CYS A 137 -13.71 -3.00 -5.98
C CYS A 137 -13.01 -3.58 -7.20
N VAL A 138 -12.95 -4.91 -7.31
CA VAL A 138 -12.39 -5.57 -8.49
C VAL A 138 -13.43 -5.53 -9.62
N VAL A 139 -13.08 -4.89 -10.73
CA VAL A 139 -13.98 -4.61 -11.86
C VAL A 139 -13.35 -5.04 -13.18
N ASP A 140 -14.18 -5.09 -14.23
CA ASP A 140 -13.69 -5.21 -15.60
C ASP A 140 -13.38 -3.84 -16.18
N MET A 141 -12.47 -3.84 -17.16
CA MET A 141 -12.20 -2.68 -18.01
C MET A 141 -13.35 -2.49 -19.02
#